data_AF-A0A8X6GSN5-F1
#
_entry.id   AF-A0A8X6GSN5-F1
#
_cell.length_a   1.000
_cell.length_b   1.000
_cell.length_c   1.000
_cell.angle_alpha   90.00
_cell.angle_beta   90.00
_cell.angle_gamma   90.00
#
_symmetry.space_group_name_H-M   'P 1'
#
loop_
_entity.id
_entity.type
_entity.pdbx_description
1 polymer ?
#
loop_
_entity_poly.entity_id
_entity_poly.type
_entity_poly.pdbx_seq_one_letter_code
_entity_poly.pdbx_strand_id
1 'polypeptide(L)' 'MLWRKASCYPSRHCKFTELLVIREHERIGHCGVSATLTQLRKNYWIPKGRQLVKTIIRICLICKKYNAKPADQLSGQLP' A
#
# COMPACT_ATOMS: atom_id res chain seq x y z
N MET A 1 -9.06 13.77 26.64
CA MET A 1 -8.02 12.86 26.11
C MET A 1 -7.14 13.63 25.14
N LEU A 2 -5.98 14.06 25.62
CA LEU A 2 -5.06 14.96 24.93
C LEU A 2 -4.33 14.20 23.82
N TRP A 3 -4.48 14.66 22.59
CA TRP A 3 -3.80 14.16 21.39
C TRP A 3 -2.29 14.47 21.46
N ARG A 4 -1.56 13.77 22.33
CA ARG A 4 -0.09 13.86 22.43
C ARG A 4 0.56 12.85 21.50
N LYS A 5 0.54 13.13 20.21
CA LYS A 5 1.69 12.87 19.33
C LYS A 5 1.67 13.97 18.30
N ALA A 6 2.71 14.80 18.29
CA ALA A 6 3.01 15.75 17.24
C ALA A 6 3.35 14.96 15.96
N SER A 7 2.33 14.34 15.37
CA SER A 7 2.45 13.55 14.17
C SER A 7 2.12 14.50 13.03
N CYS A 8 3.13 14.81 12.22
CA CYS A 8 2.96 15.61 11.02
C CYS A 8 1.70 15.12 10.26
N TYR A 9 0.85 16.06 9.84
CA TYR A 9 -0.41 15.80 9.15
C TYR A 9 -0.20 16.07 7.65
N PRO A 10 0.46 15.18 6.91
CA PRO A 10 0.62 15.40 5.49
C PRO A 10 -0.73 15.12 4.82
N SER A 11 -1.23 16.10 4.05
CA SER A 11 -2.48 15.96 3.30
C SER A 11 -2.41 14.71 2.41
N ARG A 12 -3.52 13.99 2.28
CA ARG A 12 -3.61 12.81 1.39
C ARG A 12 -3.30 13.12 -0.08
N HIS A 13 -3.37 14.40 -0.46
CA HIS A 13 -3.18 14.91 -1.82
C HIS A 13 -1.78 15.52 -2.03
N CYS A 14 -0.90 15.43 -1.04
CA CYS A 14 0.47 15.91 -1.18
C CYS A 14 1.38 14.81 -1.73
N LYS A 15 2.29 15.18 -2.63
CA LYS A 15 3.29 14.26 -3.20
C LYS A 15 4.16 13.60 -2.14
N PHE A 16 4.46 14.31 -1.07
CA PHE A 16 5.19 13.78 0.08
C PHE A 16 4.51 12.55 0.69
N THR A 17 3.20 12.59 0.86
CA THR A 17 2.42 11.47 1.44
C THR A 17 2.44 10.25 0.53
N GLU A 18 2.37 10.45 -0.79
CA GLU A 18 2.48 9.35 -1.76
C GLU A 18 3.84 8.66 -1.66
N LEU A 19 4.92 9.44 -1.70
CA LEU A 19 6.29 8.93 -1.61
C LEU A 19 6.53 8.19 -0.29
N LEU A 20 5.96 8.72 0.80
CA LEU A 20 6.03 8.09 2.11
C LEU A 20 5.33 6.72 2.13
N VAL A 21 4.13 6.64 1.52
CA VAL A 21 3.38 5.38 1.41
C VAL A 21 4.15 4.37 0.56
N ILE A 22 4.72 4.80 -0.57
CA ILE A 22 5.54 3.94 -1.45
C ILE A 22 6.74 3.39 -0.69
N ARG A 23 7.50 4.27 -0.01
CA ARG A 23 8.66 3.87 0.79
C ARG A 23 8.31 2.83 1.85
N GLU A 24 7.26 3.07 2.63
CA GLU A 24 6.87 2.12 3.67
C GLU A 24 6.31 0.81 3.11
N HIS A 25 5.59 0.87 1.98
CA HIS A 25 5.09 -0.29 1.27
C HIS A 25 6.22 -1.21 0.77
N GLU A 26 7.28 -0.62 0.21
CA GLU A 26 8.48 -1.33 -0.25
C GLU A 26 9.31 -1.83 0.94
N ARG A 27 9.50 -1.02 1.98
CA ARG A 27 10.29 -1.36 3.18
C ARG A 27 9.76 -2.61 3.90
N ILE A 28 8.45 -2.82 3.89
CA ILE A 28 7.84 -4.02 4.49
C ILE A 28 7.67 -5.17 3.51
N GLY A 29 8.22 -5.09 2.29
CA GLY A 29 8.14 -6.19 1.33
C GLY A 29 6.74 -6.42 0.79
N HIS A 30 6.00 -5.34 0.49
CA HIS A 30 4.71 -5.41 -0.20
C HIS A 30 3.57 -6.15 0.55
N CYS A 31 3.59 -6.18 1.89
CA CYS A 31 2.59 -6.84 2.75
C CYS A 31 1.13 -6.30 2.70
N GLY A 32 0.76 -5.54 1.67
CA GLY A 32 -0.61 -5.10 1.46
C GLY A 32 -1.04 -3.88 2.31
N VAL A 33 -2.33 -3.56 2.21
CA VAL A 33 -2.89 -2.29 2.71
C VAL A 33 -2.82 -2.17 4.23
N SER A 34 -3.26 -3.22 4.95
CA SER A 34 -3.35 -3.18 6.41
C SER A 34 -1.96 -3.04 7.05
N ALA A 35 -0.98 -3.81 6.58
CA ALA A 35 0.38 -3.76 7.10
C ALA A 35 1.03 -2.39 6.83
N THR A 36 0.92 -1.88 5.61
CA THR A 36 1.45 -0.56 5.23
C THR A 36 0.83 0.55 6.08
N LEU A 37 -0.50 0.50 6.27
CA LEU A 37 -1.22 1.48 7.08
C LEU A 37 -0.82 1.42 8.57
N THR A 38 -0.60 0.22 9.11
CA THR A 38 -0.12 0.03 10.49
C THR A 38 1.27 0.62 10.68
N GLN A 39 2.19 0.46 9.73
CA GLN A 39 3.52 1.07 9.81
C GLN A 39 3.45 2.60 9.73
N LEU A 40 2.68 3.13 8.79
CA LEU A 40 2.50 4.58 8.64
C LEU A 40 1.96 5.22 9.92
N ARG A 41 0.98 4.57 10.58
CA ARG A 41 0.38 5.06 11.83
C ARG A 41 1.31 5.11 13.04
N LYS A 42 2.49 4.47 12.98
CA LYS A 42 3.49 4.60 14.05
C LYS A 42 4.04 6.03 14.14
N ASN A 43 4.13 6.70 12.99
CA ASN A 43 4.84 7.97 12.84
C ASN A 43 3.94 9.11 12.28
N TYR A 44 2.90 8.78 11.50
CA TYR A 44 2.09 9.75 10.75
C TYR A 44 0.59 9.55 10.95
N TRP A 45 -0.14 10.66 11.07
CA TRP A 45 -1.60 10.67 11.05
C TRP A 45 -2.11 11.19 9.70
N ILE A 46 -2.37 10.26 8.77
CA ILE A 46 -2.84 10.58 7.41
C ILE A 46 -4.37 10.39 7.35
N PRO A 47 -5.15 11.46 7.16
CA PRO A 47 -6.61 11.38 7.01
C PRO A 47 -6.96 10.57 5.79
N LYS A 48 -7.96 9.68 5.94
CA LYS A 48 -8.39 8.79 4.85
C LYS A 48 -7.19 8.02 4.23
N GLY A 49 -6.11 7.82 4.99
CA GLY A 49 -4.86 7.21 4.51
C GLY A 49 -5.04 5.81 3.95
N ARG A 50 -6.04 5.05 4.43
CA ARG A 50 -6.40 3.75 3.86
C ARG A 50 -6.72 3.82 2.36
N GLN A 51 -7.43 4.86 1.91
CA GLN A 51 -7.78 5.03 0.51
C GLN A 51 -6.53 5.33 -0.33
N LEU A 52 -5.64 6.18 0.18
CA LEU A 52 -4.37 6.49 -0.46
C LEU A 52 -3.50 5.24 -0.61
N VAL A 53 -3.29 4.50 0.48
CA VAL A 53 -2.53 3.23 0.48
C VAL A 53 -3.12 2.23 -0.51
N LYS A 54 -4.45 2.09 -0.56
CA LYS A 54 -5.12 1.21 -1.52
C LYS A 54 -4.82 1.61 -2.97
N THR A 55 -4.85 2.91 -3.28
CA THR A 55 -4.51 3.41 -4.62
C THR A 55 -3.06 3.10 -5.00
N ILE A 56 -2.11 3.38 -4.10
CA ILE A 56 -0.68 3.12 -4.34
C ILE A 56 -0.40 1.63 -4.54
N ILE A 57 -0.97 0.76 -3.70
CA ILE A 57 -0.77 -0.69 -3.82
C ILE A 57 -1.40 -1.24 -5.11
N ARG A 58 -2.55 -0.69 -5.53
CA ARG A 58 -3.21 -1.10 -6.78
C ARG A 58 -2.36 -0.83 -8.02
N ILE A 59 -1.50 0.19 -8.01
CA ILE A 59 -0.61 0.50 -9.14
C ILE A 59 0.75 -0.19 -9.04
N CYS A 60 1.13 -0.73 -7.87
CA CYS A 60 2.38 -1.45 -7.68
C CYS A 60 2.44 -2.70 -8.58
N LEU A 61 3.44 -2.75 -9.47
CA LEU A 61 3.63 -3.85 -10.42
C LEU A 61 3.92 -5.18 -9.72
N ILE A 62 4.68 -5.14 -8.62
CA ILE A 62 5.02 -6.31 -7.82
C ILE A 62 3.74 -6.91 -7.23
N CYS A 63 2.93 -6.09 -6.54
CA CYS A 63 1.64 -6.54 -6.04
C CYS A 63 0.70 -7.01 -7.15
N LYS A 64 0.66 -6.33 -8.30
CA LYS A 64 -0.16 -6.78 -9.45
C LYS A 64 0.26 -8.16 -9.92
N LYS A 65 1.56 -8.43 -10.04
CA LYS A 65 2.10 -9.73 -10.44
C LYS A 65 1.71 -10.83 -9.45
N TYR A 66 1.87 -10.59 -8.14
CA TYR A 66 1.52 -11.57 -7.11
C TYR A 66 0.01 -11.81 -6.97
N ASN A 67 -0.82 -10.81 -7.28
CA ASN A 67 -2.28 -10.94 -7.27
C ASN A 67 -2.86 -11.29 -8.65
N ALA A 68 -2.03 -11.55 -9.66
CA ALA A 68 -2.50 -11.94 -10.98
C ALA A 68 -3.16 -13.31 -10.87
N LYS A 69 -4.30 -13.47 -11.55
CA LYS A 69 -4.93 -14.79 -11.68
C LYS A 69 -3.99 -15.70 -12.47
N PRO A 70 -3.87 -16.99 -12.09
CA PRO A 70 -3.17 -17.96 -12.93
C PRO A 70 -3.79 -17.93 -14.33
N ALA A 71 -2.93 -18.04 -15.35
CA ALA A 71 -3.40 -18.20 -16.72
C ALA A 71 -4.18 -19.51 -16.81
N ASP A 72 -5.27 -19.50 -17.59
CA ASP A 72 -5.98 -20.73 -17.91
C ASP A 72 -5.01 -21.59 -18.74
N GLN A 73 -4.55 -22.70 -18.14
CA GLN A 73 -3.75 -23.65 -18.90
C GLN A 73 -4.68 -24.32 -19.87
N LEU A 74 -4.58 -23.98 -21.16
CA LEU A 74 -5.11 -24.79 -22.23
C LEU A 74 -4.39 -26.15 -22.13
N SER A 75 -5.02 -27.12 -21.48
CA SER A 75 -4.53 -28.49 -21.46
C SER A 75 -4.56 -28.99 -22.90
N GLY A 76 -3.40 -29.03 -23.54
CA GLY A 76 -3.26 -29.63 -24.86
C GLY A 76 -3.71 -31.08 -24.79
N GLN A 77 -4.64 -31.48 -25.66
CA GLN A 77 -4.97 -32.89 -25.84
C GLN A 77 -3.70 -33.60 -26.35
N LEU A 78 -3.14 -34.44 -25.48
CA LEU A 78 -2.07 -35.36 -25.84
C LEU A 78 -2.61 -36.38 -26.85
N PRO A 79 -1.85 -36.72 -27.92
CA PRO A 79 -2.20 -37.80 -28.85
C PRO A 79 -2.16 -39.19 -28.19
#